data_AF-A0AA40PQS4-F1
#
_entry.id   AF-A0AA40PQS4-F1
#
_cell.length_a   1.000
_cell.length_b   1.000
_cell.length_c   1.000
_cell.angle_alpha   90.00
_cell.angle_beta   90.00
_cell.angle_gamma   90.00
#
_symmetry.space_group_name_H-M   'P 1'
#
loop_
_entity.id
_entity.type
_entity.pdbx_description
1 polymer ?
#
loop_
_entity_poly.entity_id
_entity_poly.type
_entity_poly.pdbx_seq_one_letter_code
_entity_poly.pdbx_strand_id
1 'polypeptide(L)'
;MLPSMLPISFFLFYLLLGGFSAYIATKKNRSPIGWFFAGMFFGIIGLIFLAILPKLPENPAESDSGFIANEEPPTKTQTLPSENSATDLTQSPKDTEKWFYLNKERQNVGPITLEDLLSFLRDKERHAKDKTSPEEIWVWKKGMENWEKVKNVEELKEALKILM
;
A
#
# COMPACT_ATOMS: atom_id res chain seq x y z
N MET A 1 51.79 -21.37 -5.19
CA MET A 1 51.01 -20.68 -4.14
C MET A 1 49.94 -19.82 -4.80
N LEU A 2 48.74 -20.36 -5.04
CA LEU A 2 47.58 -19.54 -5.41
C LEU A 2 46.30 -20.21 -4.88
N PRO A 3 45.77 -19.73 -3.74
CA PRO A 3 44.35 -19.94 -3.44
C PRO A 3 43.61 -18.66 -3.00
N SER A 4 44.22 -17.47 -3.09
CA SER A 4 43.62 -16.22 -2.59
C SER A 4 42.75 -15.45 -3.59
N MET A 5 42.77 -15.79 -4.89
CA MET A 5 42.06 -15.05 -5.94
C MET A 5 40.60 -15.50 -6.15
N LEU A 6 40.26 -16.73 -5.77
CA LEU A 6 38.91 -17.28 -5.87
C LEU A 6 37.87 -16.50 -5.05
N PRO A 7 38.06 -16.21 -3.74
CA PRO A 7 37.04 -15.50 -2.96
C PRO A 7 36.79 -14.08 -3.46
N ILE A 8 37.84 -13.39 -3.92
CA ILE A 8 37.74 -12.04 -4.49
C ILE A 8 36.97 -12.07 -5.81
N SER A 9 37.23 -13.07 -6.65
CA SER A 9 36.51 -13.26 -7.92
C SER A 9 35.02 -13.55 -7.69
N PHE A 10 34.68 -14.41 -6.73
CA PHE A 10 33.28 -14.65 -6.36
C PHE A 10 32.62 -13.37 -5.83
N PHE A 11 33.29 -12.62 -4.95
CA PHE A 11 32.77 -11.37 -4.42
C PHE A 11 32.49 -10.33 -5.53
N LEU A 12 33.43 -10.14 -6.46
CA LEU A 12 33.25 -9.28 -7.64
C LEU A 12 32.09 -9.75 -8.52
N PHE A 13 31.96 -11.06 -8.72
CA PHE A 13 30.84 -11.64 -9.48
C PHE A 13 29.48 -11.37 -8.82
N TYR A 14 29.36 -11.54 -7.50
CA TYR A 14 28.15 -11.21 -6.76
C TYR A 14 27.85 -9.71 -6.74
N LEU A 15 28.87 -8.85 -6.69
CA LEU A 15 28.71 -7.40 -6.83
C LEU A 15 28.10 -7.02 -8.19
N LEU A 16 28.57 -7.66 -9.26
CA LEU A 16 28.03 -7.48 -10.62
C LEU A 16 26.59 -7.99 -10.74
N LEU A 17 26.29 -9.16 -10.16
CA LEU A 17 24.92 -9.71 -10.11
C LEU A 17 23.95 -8.80 -9.35
N GLY A 18 24.39 -8.26 -8.20
CA GLY A 18 23.63 -7.27 -7.45
C GLY A 18 23.34 -6.02 -8.28
N GLY A 19 24.35 -5.49 -8.98
CA GLY A 19 24.19 -4.34 -9.88
C GLY A 19 23.18 -4.62 -11.01
N PHE A 20 23.24 -5.80 -11.60
CA PHE A 20 22.32 -6.20 -12.68
C PHE A 20 20.87 -6.33 -12.16
N SER A 21 20.69 -6.90 -10.97
CA SER A 21 19.38 -7.00 -10.30
C SER A 21 18.79 -5.60 -10.01
N ALA A 22 19.61 -4.68 -9.48
CA ALA A 22 19.20 -3.31 -9.19
C ALA A 22 18.77 -2.56 -10.45
N TYR A 23 19.51 -2.74 -11.56
CA TYR A 23 19.18 -2.13 -12.84
C TYR A 23 17.86 -2.67 -13.43
N ILE A 24 17.55 -3.94 -13.26
CA ILE A 24 16.27 -4.51 -13.69
C ILE A 24 15.13 -3.99 -12.79
N ALA A 25 15.39 -3.78 -11.50
CA ALA A 25 14.41 -3.29 -10.54
C ALA A 25 13.97 -1.84 -10.82
N THR A 26 14.88 -0.96 -11.28
CA THR A 26 14.50 0.42 -11.67
C THR A 26 13.49 0.43 -12.80
N LYS A 27 13.67 -0.43 -13.82
CA LYS A 27 12.71 -0.58 -14.94
C LYS A 27 11.34 -1.11 -14.51
N LYS A 28 11.26 -1.72 -13.32
CA LYS A 28 10.03 -2.28 -12.74
C LYS A 28 9.40 -1.36 -11.68
N ASN A 29 9.90 -0.13 -11.51
CA ASN A 29 9.48 0.79 -10.42
C ASN A 29 9.56 0.13 -9.04
N ARG A 30 10.65 -0.61 -8.78
CA ARG A 30 10.93 -1.27 -7.49
C ARG A 30 12.16 -0.65 -6.84
N SER A 31 12.27 -0.79 -5.52
CA SER A 31 13.40 -0.31 -4.70
C SER A 31 14.75 -0.88 -5.22
N PRO A 32 15.59 -0.08 -5.90
CA PRO A 32 16.82 -0.58 -6.53
C PRO A 32 17.81 -1.11 -5.49
N ILE A 33 17.87 -0.46 -4.32
CA ILE A 33 18.78 -0.81 -3.23
C ILE A 33 18.43 -2.17 -2.60
N GLY A 34 17.14 -2.47 -2.40
CA GLY A 34 16.71 -3.76 -1.86
C GLY A 34 17.01 -4.91 -2.82
N TRP A 35 16.79 -4.68 -4.13
CA TRP A 35 17.07 -5.67 -5.16
C TRP A 35 18.56 -5.85 -5.46
N PHE A 36 19.39 -4.84 -5.21
CA PHE A 36 20.85 -4.96 -5.22
C PHE A 36 21.31 -6.00 -4.18
N PHE A 37 20.91 -5.82 -2.92
CA PHE A 37 21.30 -6.75 -1.85
C PHE A 37 20.69 -8.13 -2.03
N ALA A 38 19.46 -8.23 -2.53
CA ALA A 38 18.85 -9.51 -2.87
C ALA A 38 19.69 -10.28 -3.92
N GLY A 39 20.18 -9.61 -4.97
CA GLY A 39 21.07 -10.21 -5.96
C GLY A 39 22.48 -10.50 -5.42
N MET A 40 23.01 -9.65 -4.54
CA MET A 40 24.34 -9.80 -3.97
C MET A 40 24.45 -10.99 -3.00
N PHE A 41 23.44 -11.22 -2.15
CA PHE A 41 23.46 -12.29 -1.15
C PHE A 41 22.83 -13.60 -1.64
N PHE A 42 21.75 -13.52 -2.44
CA PHE A 42 21.02 -14.70 -2.92
C PHE A 42 21.35 -15.04 -4.38
N GLY A 43 22.17 -14.24 -5.06
CA GLY A 43 22.62 -14.51 -6.43
C GLY A 43 21.46 -14.60 -7.42
N ILE A 44 21.46 -15.67 -8.21
CA ILE A 44 20.42 -15.95 -9.21
C ILE A 44 19.02 -16.12 -8.61
N ILE A 45 18.92 -16.54 -7.34
CA ILE A 45 17.63 -16.70 -6.64
C ILE A 45 16.95 -15.34 -6.51
N GLY A 46 17.70 -14.28 -6.19
CA GLY A 46 17.19 -12.91 -6.19
C GLY A 46 16.65 -12.50 -7.56
N LEU A 47 17.31 -12.90 -8.64
CA LEU A 47 16.84 -12.65 -10.01
C LEU A 47 15.52 -13.38 -10.32
N ILE A 48 15.39 -14.63 -9.88
CA ILE A 48 14.17 -15.44 -10.08
C ILE A 48 12.97 -14.82 -9.36
N PHE A 49 13.15 -14.39 -8.11
CA PHE A 49 12.10 -13.66 -7.39
C PHE A 49 11.72 -12.37 -8.13
N LEU A 50 12.70 -11.57 -8.57
CA LEU A 50 12.44 -10.36 -9.35
C LEU A 50 11.67 -10.64 -10.67
N ALA A 51 11.90 -11.82 -11.27
CA ALA A 51 11.20 -12.25 -12.47
C ALA A 51 9.73 -12.61 -12.19
N ILE A 52 9.47 -13.31 -11.08
CA ILE A 52 8.11 -13.73 -10.66
C ILE A 52 7.28 -12.52 -10.19
N LEU A 53 7.91 -11.51 -9.60
CA LEU A 53 7.17 -10.37 -9.08
C LEU A 53 6.54 -9.51 -10.20
N PRO A 54 5.21 -9.27 -10.13
CA PRO A 54 4.53 -8.33 -11.01
C PRO A 54 5.00 -6.89 -10.73
N LYS A 55 4.83 -5.99 -11.70
CA LYS A 55 5.22 -4.58 -11.59
C LYS A 55 4.42 -3.93 -10.44
N LEU A 56 5.07 -3.10 -9.62
CA LEU A 56 4.36 -2.37 -8.56
C LEU A 56 3.57 -1.22 -9.21
N PRO A 57 2.33 -0.95 -8.78
CA PRO A 57 1.65 0.29 -9.14
C PRO A 57 2.47 1.49 -8.62
N GLU A 58 2.62 2.49 -9.48
CA GLU A 58 3.32 3.73 -9.18
C GLU A 58 2.54 4.49 -8.09
N ASN A 59 3.05 4.46 -6.86
CA ASN A 59 2.54 5.28 -5.76
C ASN A 59 3.57 6.37 -5.47
N PRO A 60 3.26 7.67 -5.70
CA PRO A 60 4.20 8.78 -5.55
C PRO A 60 4.54 9.15 -4.09
N ALA A 61 4.46 8.21 -3.15
CA ALA A 61 4.67 8.48 -1.74
C ALA A 61 5.74 7.56 -1.13
N GLU A 62 7.03 7.84 -1.37
CA GLU A 62 8.10 7.49 -0.40
C GLU A 62 9.44 8.14 -0.78
N SER A 63 9.57 9.42 -0.45
CA SER A 63 10.85 10.10 -0.29
C SER A 63 10.88 10.74 1.09
N ASP A 64 10.85 9.93 2.15
CA ASP A 64 11.45 10.28 3.43
C ASP A 64 11.35 9.10 4.38
N SER A 65 12.47 8.44 4.61
CA SER A 65 12.64 7.56 5.76
C SER A 65 14.11 7.61 6.14
N GLY A 66 14.50 8.78 6.64
CA GLY A 66 15.55 8.88 7.63
C GLY A 66 15.04 8.25 8.94
N PHE A 67 15.54 7.07 9.25
CA PHE A 67 15.70 6.60 10.63
C PHE A 67 17.22 6.56 10.84
N ILE A 68 17.79 7.21 11.85
CA ILE A 68 17.79 6.72 13.24
C ILE A 68 17.78 7.92 14.22
N ALA A 69 16.80 7.95 15.12
CA ALA A 69 17.01 8.21 16.56
C ALA A 69 15.68 8.01 17.31
N ASN A 70 15.29 6.76 17.53
CA ASN A 70 14.39 6.44 18.64
C ASN A 70 15.22 5.74 19.71
N GLU A 71 15.59 6.49 20.74
CA GLU A 71 15.72 5.94 22.08
C GLU A 71 14.31 5.65 22.62
N GLU A 72 14.13 4.51 23.28
CA GLU A 72 13.01 4.22 24.18
C GLU A 72 13.63 3.67 25.49
N PRO A 73 12.93 3.61 26.65
CA PRO A 73 11.73 4.30 27.21
C PRO A 73 11.98 4.65 28.73
N PRO A 74 11.03 4.71 29.71
CA PRO A 74 9.59 5.10 29.82
C PRO A 74 9.34 6.19 30.92
N THR A 75 8.06 6.58 31.17
CA THR A 75 7.43 6.93 32.50
C THR A 75 6.69 8.28 32.61
N LYS A 76 5.35 8.16 32.75
CA LYS A 76 4.39 8.92 33.61
C LYS A 76 4.00 10.38 33.25
N THR A 77 2.70 10.62 33.00
CA THR A 77 1.75 11.31 33.91
C THR A 77 0.41 11.62 33.22
N GLN A 78 -0.67 11.31 33.93
CA GLN A 78 -2.09 11.57 33.62
C GLN A 78 -2.42 13.07 33.66
N THR A 79 -3.38 13.57 32.85
CA THR A 79 -4.38 14.59 33.25
C THR A 79 -5.54 14.66 32.23
N LEU A 80 -6.72 14.16 32.62
CA LEU A 80 -8.04 14.74 32.30
C LEU A 80 -8.50 15.51 33.57
N PRO A 81 -9.47 16.45 33.58
CA PRO A 81 -10.58 16.63 32.62
C PRO A 81 -10.93 18.11 32.28
N SER A 82 -11.78 18.33 31.27
CA SER A 82 -12.70 19.49 31.29
C SER A 82 -13.99 19.23 30.52
N GLU A 83 -15.07 19.53 31.23
CA GLU A 83 -16.50 19.32 31.00
C GLU A 83 -17.12 20.33 30.02
N ASN A 84 -18.08 19.82 29.24
CA ASN A 84 -19.39 20.42 28.92
C ASN A 84 -19.47 21.57 27.92
N SER A 85 -19.98 21.25 26.73
CA SER A 85 -21.03 22.03 26.07
C SER A 85 -21.93 21.09 25.25
N ALA A 86 -23.12 20.80 25.77
CA ALA A 86 -24.30 20.43 24.99
C ALA A 86 -24.95 21.75 24.52
N THR A 87 -25.48 21.93 23.32
CA THR A 87 -26.70 21.29 22.78
C THR A 87 -26.86 21.70 21.30
N ASP A 88 -27.55 20.84 20.54
CA ASP A 88 -28.56 21.18 19.51
C ASP A 88 -28.30 20.88 18.01
N LEU A 89 -28.81 19.69 17.65
CA LEU A 89 -29.60 19.28 16.48
C LEU A 89 -29.17 19.60 15.03
N THR A 90 -29.10 18.49 14.27
CA THR A 90 -29.33 18.36 12.82
C THR A 90 -28.24 18.87 11.89
N GLN A 91 -27.29 17.99 11.56
CA GLN A 91 -26.76 17.83 10.20
C GLN A 91 -25.93 16.55 10.12
N SER A 92 -26.22 15.76 9.08
CA SER A 92 -25.55 14.55 8.58
C SER A 92 -24.17 14.27 9.18
N PRO A 93 -23.88 13.04 9.70
CA PRO A 93 -22.57 12.75 10.24
C PRO A 93 -21.54 13.04 9.15
N LYS A 94 -20.66 14.01 9.42
CA LYS A 94 -19.49 14.32 8.60
C LYS A 94 -18.66 13.05 8.49
N ASP A 95 -18.91 12.31 7.42
CA ASP A 95 -18.16 11.14 7.00
C ASP A 95 -16.78 11.59 6.51
N THR A 96 -15.93 11.97 7.46
CA THR A 96 -14.48 12.05 7.25
C THR A 96 -13.86 10.70 7.61
N GLU A 97 -14.63 9.61 7.51
CA GLU A 97 -14.12 8.27 7.75
C GLU A 97 -13.27 7.86 6.55
N LYS A 98 -12.05 7.45 6.85
CA LYS A 98 -11.08 7.01 5.85
C LYS A 98 -11.55 5.66 5.31
N TRP A 99 -11.94 5.64 4.04
CA TRP A 99 -12.36 4.42 3.35
C TRP A 99 -11.17 3.73 2.68
N PHE A 100 -11.29 2.41 2.61
CA PHE A 100 -10.34 1.53 1.94
C PHE A 100 -11.11 0.58 1.02
N TYR A 101 -10.52 0.22 -0.11
CA TYR A 101 -11.09 -0.75 -1.02
C TYR A 101 -10.03 -1.73 -1.55
N LEU A 102 -10.44 -2.92 -1.97
CA LEU A 102 -9.57 -3.87 -2.64
C LEU A 102 -9.63 -3.66 -4.16
N ASN A 103 -8.46 -3.46 -4.78
CA ASN A 103 -8.35 -3.42 -6.23
C ASN A 103 -8.42 -4.84 -6.85
N LYS A 104 -8.35 -4.93 -8.18
CA LYS A 104 -8.39 -6.23 -8.90
C LYS A 104 -7.23 -7.15 -8.52
N GLU A 105 -6.10 -6.60 -8.08
CA GLU A 105 -4.95 -7.32 -7.55
C GLU A 105 -5.11 -7.75 -6.08
N ARG A 106 -6.28 -7.51 -5.46
CA ARG A 106 -6.57 -7.74 -4.04
C ARG A 106 -5.61 -7.00 -3.09
N GLN A 107 -5.11 -5.85 -3.52
CA GLN A 107 -4.32 -4.96 -2.69
C GLN A 107 -5.24 -3.93 -2.03
N ASN A 108 -4.97 -3.64 -0.76
CA ASN A 108 -5.64 -2.59 -0.02
C ASN A 108 -5.22 -1.22 -0.60
N VAL A 109 -6.20 -0.47 -1.10
CA VAL A 109 -6.04 0.90 -1.58
C VAL A 109 -6.80 1.85 -0.67
N GLY A 110 -6.09 2.81 -0.09
CA GLY A 110 -6.62 3.84 0.79
C GLY A 110 -5.50 4.46 1.62
N PRO A 111 -5.82 5.42 2.52
CA PRO A 111 -7.15 5.94 2.81
C PRO A 111 -7.65 6.91 1.73
N ILE A 112 -8.91 6.75 1.29
CA ILE A 112 -9.61 7.69 0.40
C ILE A 112 -10.89 8.22 1.07
N THR A 113 -11.42 9.33 0.57
CA THR A 113 -12.72 9.85 1.04
C THR A 113 -13.88 9.10 0.40
N LEU A 114 -15.08 9.23 0.98
CA LEU A 114 -16.28 8.62 0.42
C LEU A 114 -16.58 9.16 -1.00
N GLU A 115 -16.33 10.43 -1.27
CA GLU A 115 -16.56 11.04 -2.59
C GLU A 115 -15.64 10.45 -3.67
N ASP A 116 -14.37 10.24 -3.33
CA ASP A 116 -13.39 9.60 -4.21
C ASP A 116 -13.73 8.13 -4.42
N LEU A 117 -14.18 7.44 -3.36
CA LEU A 117 -14.63 6.05 -3.45
C LEU A 117 -15.85 5.93 -4.38
N LEU A 118 -16.85 6.79 -4.22
CA LEU A 118 -18.03 6.80 -5.09
C LEU A 118 -17.67 7.11 -6.54
N SER A 119 -16.77 8.07 -6.75
CA SER A 119 -16.26 8.42 -8.08
C SER A 119 -15.56 7.23 -8.73
N PHE A 120 -14.74 6.50 -7.96
CA PHE A 120 -14.10 5.26 -8.40
C PHE A 120 -15.12 4.16 -8.73
N LEU A 121 -16.14 3.95 -7.90
CA LEU A 121 -17.16 2.92 -8.12
C LEU A 121 -18.06 3.22 -9.33
N ARG A 122 -18.28 4.50 -9.64
CA ARG A 122 -19.07 4.95 -10.78
C ARG A 122 -18.32 4.85 -12.11
N ASP A 123 -16.99 4.78 -12.10
CA ASP A 123 -16.15 4.74 -13.31
C ASP A 123 -16.32 3.41 -14.07
N LYS A 124 -17.42 3.33 -14.84
CA LYS A 124 -17.80 2.15 -15.63
C LYS A 124 -16.76 1.80 -16.68
N GLU A 125 -16.03 2.78 -17.22
CA GLU A 125 -15.01 2.53 -18.24
C GLU A 125 -13.82 1.78 -17.66
N ARG A 126 -13.35 2.21 -16.49
CA ARG A 126 -12.29 1.54 -15.75
C ARG A 126 -12.68 0.11 -15.38
N HIS A 127 -13.88 -0.06 -14.84
CA HIS A 127 -14.43 -1.37 -14.45
C HIS A 127 -14.66 -2.30 -15.64
N ALA A 128 -15.11 -1.78 -16.78
CA ALA A 128 -15.27 -2.55 -18.02
C ALA A 128 -13.92 -3.03 -18.57
N LYS A 129 -12.90 -2.18 -18.56
CA LYS A 129 -11.53 -2.52 -18.99
C LYS A 129 -10.91 -3.60 -18.10
N ASP A 130 -11.17 -3.52 -16.80
CA ASP A 130 -10.65 -4.43 -15.79
C ASP A 130 -11.54 -5.68 -15.56
N LYS A 131 -12.64 -5.85 -16.32
CA LYS A 131 -13.64 -6.92 -16.15
C LYS A 131 -14.05 -7.12 -14.68
N THR A 132 -14.12 -6.03 -13.94
CA THR A 132 -14.41 -6.03 -12.50
C THR A 132 -15.75 -5.35 -12.28
N SER A 133 -16.64 -5.98 -11.52
CA SER A 133 -17.94 -5.41 -11.20
C SER A 133 -17.81 -4.48 -9.99
N PRO A 134 -18.24 -3.20 -10.07
CA PRO A 134 -18.13 -2.27 -8.94
C PRO A 134 -18.88 -2.75 -7.69
N GLU A 135 -19.97 -3.50 -7.86
CA GLU A 135 -20.75 -4.11 -6.79
C GLU A 135 -20.02 -5.23 -6.03
N GLU A 136 -19.02 -5.86 -6.67
CA GLU A 136 -18.24 -6.95 -6.09
C GLU A 136 -16.95 -6.51 -5.41
N ILE A 137 -16.64 -5.22 -5.53
CA ILE A 137 -15.48 -4.62 -4.86
C ILE A 137 -15.68 -4.69 -3.36
N TRP A 138 -14.62 -5.07 -2.67
CA TRP A 138 -14.60 -5.10 -1.21
C TRP A 138 -14.16 -3.73 -0.70
N VAL A 139 -14.93 -3.20 0.23
CA VAL A 139 -14.69 -1.94 0.91
C VAL A 139 -14.60 -2.19 2.41
N TRP A 140 -13.89 -1.31 3.09
CA TRP A 140 -13.79 -1.32 4.53
C TRP A 140 -13.62 0.11 5.04
N LYS A 141 -14.30 0.42 6.14
CA LYS A 141 -14.12 1.67 6.87
C LYS A 141 -13.80 1.39 8.33
N LYS A 142 -13.15 2.36 8.96
CA LYS A 142 -12.82 2.29 10.39
C LYS A 142 -14.12 2.18 11.21
N GLY A 143 -14.37 1.02 11.80
CA GLY A 143 -15.60 0.72 12.53
C GLY A 143 -16.35 -0.51 11.99
N MET A 144 -16.01 -0.98 10.78
CA MET A 144 -16.48 -2.27 10.27
C MET A 144 -15.68 -3.43 10.88
N GLU A 145 -16.37 -4.50 11.28
CA GLU A 145 -15.74 -5.71 11.80
C GLU A 145 -14.91 -6.45 10.74
N ASN A 146 -15.39 -6.49 9.51
CA ASN A 146 -14.77 -7.21 8.39
C ASN A 146 -14.90 -6.42 7.08
N TRP A 147 -14.05 -6.76 6.11
CA TRP A 147 -14.21 -6.28 4.73
C TRP A 147 -15.56 -6.73 4.19
N GLU A 148 -16.26 -5.82 3.51
CA GLU A 148 -17.59 -6.08 3.00
C GLU A 148 -17.72 -5.63 1.55
N LYS A 149 -18.56 -6.30 0.75
CA LYS A 149 -18.76 -5.91 -0.65
C LYS A 149 -19.63 -4.66 -0.75
N VAL A 150 -19.37 -3.82 -1.75
CA VAL A 150 -20.16 -2.61 -2.05
C VAL A 150 -21.66 -2.89 -2.06
N LYS A 151 -22.10 -4.02 -2.64
CA LYS A 151 -23.51 -4.40 -2.68
C LYS A 151 -24.16 -4.70 -1.33
N ASN A 152 -23.37 -5.04 -0.32
CA ASN A 152 -23.86 -5.35 1.03
C ASN A 152 -23.82 -4.12 1.96
N VAL A 153 -23.06 -3.08 1.61
CA VAL A 153 -23.00 -1.84 2.37
C VAL A 153 -24.12 -0.91 1.92
N GLU A 154 -25.19 -0.83 2.72
CA GLU A 154 -26.39 -0.04 2.40
C GLU A 154 -26.07 1.46 2.20
N GLU A 155 -25.20 2.03 3.04
CA GLU A 155 -24.72 3.42 2.95
C GLU A 155 -24.17 3.74 1.56
N LEU A 156 -23.36 2.82 1.01
CA LEU A 156 -22.71 3.01 -0.28
C LEU A 156 -23.67 2.79 -1.45
N LYS A 157 -24.62 1.86 -1.29
CA LYS A 157 -25.71 1.63 -2.24
C LYS A 157 -26.64 2.83 -2.36
N GLU A 158 -27.00 3.45 -1.23
CA GLU A 158 -27.81 4.66 -1.21
C GLU A 158 -27.04 5.84 -1.81
N ALA A 159 -25.79 6.03 -1.42
CA ALA A 159 -24.95 7.10 -1.95
C ALA A 159 -24.74 6.98 -3.48
N LEU A 160 -24.54 5.77 -4.01
CA LEU A 160 -24.48 5.52 -5.45
C LEU A 160 -25.80 5.83 -6.17
N LYS A 161 -26.95 5.63 -5.50
CA LYS A 161 -28.27 5.90 -6.06
C LYS A 161 -28.61 7.39 -6.06
N ILE A 162 -28.19 8.13 -5.03
CA ILE A 162 -28.43 9.58 -4.91
C ILE A 162 -27.58 10.36 -5.93
N LEU A 163 -26.40 9.85 -6.28
CA LEU A 163 -25.45 10.47 -7.20
C LEU A 163 -25.71 10.12 -8.69
N MET A 164 -26.78 9.37 -8.99
CA MET A 164 -27.20 8.89 -10.32
C MET A 164 -28.51 9.54 -10.76
#